data_AF-A0A538JAP6-F1
#
_entry.id   AF-A0A538JAP6-F1
#
_cell.length_a   1.000
_cell.length_b   1.000
_cell.length_c   1.000
_cell.angle_alpha   90.00
_cell.angle_beta   90.00
_cell.angle_gamma   90.00
#
_symmetry.space_group_name_H-M   'P 1'
#
loop_
_entity.id
_entity.type
_entity.pdbx_description
1 polymer ?
#
loop_
_entity_poly.entity_id
_entity_poly.type
_entity_poly.pdbx_seq_one_letter_code
_entity_poly.pdbx_strand_id
1 'polypeptide(L)'
;MATQGPGQAPSAAGLTALPRLEDIPQVGDGLDAERVREAFDAFRRHAAQMQAQLRVLQAAGQRSGPQVEPTGHAVRMDALHLIRAASEFADTIERDAQNASATQLSRTEEEVRRKQRELQEREGEIERYRQESERQRNEIVTAARNEVRELRANAEREVSQELREAEARAARLLEQSRHQATELTNATRAEVEQTLEWARAQATAILSRAQHGAEQLLAAAGLGQDAIGQVAEAIVHAAEEAAEASRPSGVRPASAMAGPPSPAPARPTPPAPAPPAAPPVAPPVAPPPASAPPPPASPPSSPSPSPSGAPPGERPAMPPASPPASPGPPLTGPPTSRPSAPESERERNEEEEPSGPPDEPQD
;
A
#
# COMPACT_ATOMS: atom_id res chain seq x y z
N MET A 1 40.71 28.23 -53.48
CA MET A 1 39.26 28.51 -53.55
C MET A 1 38.91 29.35 -52.33
N ALA A 2 39.33 30.61 -52.19
CA ALA A 2 38.94 31.82 -52.93
C ALA A 2 37.43 32.11 -52.84
N THR A 3 37.03 32.99 -51.91
CA THR A 3 36.08 34.08 -52.17
C THR A 3 36.33 35.20 -51.15
N GLN A 4 37.03 36.21 -51.62
CA GLN A 4 37.25 37.50 -50.99
C GLN A 4 36.37 38.51 -51.74
N GLY A 5 35.65 39.36 -51.02
CA GLY A 5 34.92 40.48 -51.61
C GLY A 5 34.16 41.28 -50.54
N PRO A 6 33.92 42.58 -50.74
CA PRO A 6 34.84 43.60 -51.23
C PRO A 6 35.04 44.74 -50.22
N GLY A 7 35.99 45.62 -50.53
CA GLY A 7 36.50 46.70 -49.68
C GLY A 7 35.45 47.62 -49.05
N GLN A 8 35.58 47.78 -47.73
CA GLN A 8 34.96 48.86 -46.99
C GLN A 8 35.75 50.15 -47.26
N ALA A 9 35.12 51.06 -48.02
CA ALA A 9 35.62 52.40 -48.23
C ALA A 9 35.83 53.12 -46.89
N PRO A 10 36.87 53.96 -46.73
CA PRO A 10 36.99 54.81 -45.57
C PRO A 10 35.82 55.80 -45.59
N SER A 11 34.85 55.60 -44.71
CA SER A 11 33.77 56.54 -44.47
C SER A 11 34.38 57.90 -44.21
N ALA A 12 34.13 58.83 -45.11
CA ALA A 12 34.35 60.25 -44.88
C ALA A 12 33.77 60.60 -43.50
N ALA A 13 34.45 61.48 -42.77
CA ALA A 13 34.05 61.99 -41.46
C ALA A 13 32.74 62.82 -41.55
N GLY A 14 31.65 62.16 -41.92
CA GLY A 14 30.28 62.64 -41.91
C GLY A 14 29.66 62.24 -40.58
N LEU A 15 29.06 63.24 -39.93
CA LEU A 15 28.08 63.15 -38.84
C LEU A 15 27.89 61.73 -38.31
N THR A 16 28.54 61.42 -37.18
CA THR A 16 28.54 60.09 -36.58
C THR A 16 27.11 59.55 -36.53
N ALA A 17 26.83 58.54 -37.35
CA ALA A 17 25.51 57.93 -37.44
C ALA A 17 25.07 57.51 -36.04
N LEU A 18 23.89 57.95 -35.63
CA LEU A 18 23.34 57.61 -34.32
C LEU A 18 23.18 56.07 -34.24
N PRO A 19 23.69 55.42 -33.17
CA PRO A 19 23.54 53.98 -33.00
C PRO A 19 22.04 53.64 -32.96
N ARG A 20 21.61 52.64 -33.74
CA ARG A 20 20.21 52.22 -33.76
C ARG A 20 19.94 51.32 -32.57
N LEU A 21 18.68 51.30 -32.11
CA LEU A 21 18.27 50.44 -31.00
C LEU A 21 18.53 48.95 -31.28
N GLU A 22 18.46 48.57 -32.56
CA GLU A 22 18.72 47.22 -33.08
C GLU A 22 20.19 46.79 -32.93
N ASP A 23 21.11 47.74 -32.81
CA ASP A 23 22.56 47.47 -32.69
C ASP A 23 22.97 47.16 -31.23
N ILE A 24 22.05 47.25 -30.27
CA ILE A 24 22.32 47.00 -28.85
C ILE A 24 22.03 45.52 -28.53
N PRO A 25 23.03 44.73 -28.09
CA PRO A 25 22.85 43.32 -27.78
C PRO A 25 21.92 43.11 -26.57
N GLN A 26 21.11 42.05 -26.63
CA GLN A 26 20.28 41.58 -25.53
C GLN A 26 21.05 40.56 -24.68
N VAL A 27 21.00 40.71 -23.36
CA VAL A 27 21.64 39.83 -22.38
C VAL A 27 20.58 39.34 -21.40
N GLY A 28 20.22 38.05 -21.51
CA GLY A 28 19.12 37.47 -20.72
C GLY A 28 17.76 38.02 -21.16
N ASP A 29 16.94 38.45 -20.20
CA ASP A 29 15.62 39.05 -20.42
C ASP A 29 15.68 40.58 -20.66
N GLY A 30 16.85 41.18 -20.92
CA GLY A 30 17.01 42.64 -21.02
C GLY A 30 18.09 43.14 -21.98
N LEU A 31 18.16 44.46 -22.16
CA LEU A 31 19.22 45.14 -22.93
C LEU A 31 20.48 45.29 -22.08
N ASP A 32 21.65 45.17 -22.71
CA ASP A 32 22.95 45.37 -22.04
C ASP A 32 23.11 46.82 -21.55
N ALA A 33 23.18 47.00 -20.23
CA ALA A 33 23.23 48.30 -19.57
C ALA A 33 24.46 49.14 -19.96
N GLU A 34 25.61 48.49 -20.20
CA GLU A 34 26.85 49.20 -20.60
C GLU A 34 26.72 49.73 -22.04
N ARG A 35 26.15 48.93 -22.94
CA ARG A 35 25.92 49.35 -24.34
C ARG A 35 24.86 50.42 -24.48
N VAL A 36 23.80 50.35 -23.68
CA VAL A 36 22.80 51.42 -23.61
C VAL A 36 23.45 52.73 -23.16
N ARG A 37 24.31 52.70 -22.12
CA ARG A 37 25.02 53.89 -21.63
C ARG A 37 25.93 54.49 -22.71
N GLU A 38 26.68 53.66 -23.42
CA GLU A 38 27.53 54.09 -24.54
C GLU A 38 26.74 54.75 -25.69
N ALA A 39 25.58 54.19 -26.04
CA ALA A 39 24.70 54.74 -27.07
C ALA A 39 24.14 56.12 -26.68
N PHE A 40 23.75 56.32 -25.42
CA PHE A 40 23.32 57.62 -24.92
C PHE A 40 24.44 58.67 -24.91
N ASP A 41 25.67 58.28 -24.59
CA ASP A 41 26.82 59.20 -24.63
C ASP A 41 27.16 59.61 -26.08
N ALA A 42 27.08 58.69 -27.04
CA ALA A 42 27.23 59.00 -28.45
C ALA A 42 26.16 59.99 -28.94
N PHE A 43 24.89 59.78 -28.55
CA PHE A 43 23.79 60.70 -28.86
C PHE A 43 24.03 62.10 -28.27
N ARG A 44 24.51 62.21 -27.02
CA ARG A 44 24.83 63.51 -26.40
C ARG A 44 25.92 64.26 -27.16
N ARG A 45 26.97 63.58 -27.61
CA ARG A 45 28.03 64.19 -28.44
C ARG A 45 27.49 64.68 -29.78
N HIS A 46 26.64 63.89 -30.42
CA HIS A 46 26.00 64.25 -31.68
C HIS A 46 25.07 65.47 -31.53
N ALA A 47 24.26 65.51 -30.47
CA ALA A 47 23.39 66.65 -30.17
C ALA A 47 24.21 67.94 -29.94
N ALA A 48 25.32 67.85 -29.20
CA ALA A 48 26.23 68.98 -29.00
C ALA A 48 26.87 69.46 -30.32
N GLN A 49 27.25 68.54 -31.21
CA GLN A 49 27.80 68.85 -32.53
C GLN A 49 26.76 69.57 -33.41
N MET A 50 25.51 69.11 -33.41
CA MET A 50 24.41 69.75 -34.15
C MET A 50 24.13 71.17 -33.63
N GLN A 51 24.11 71.37 -32.31
CA GLN A 51 23.97 72.70 -31.72
C GLN A 51 25.11 73.65 -32.11
N ALA A 52 26.35 73.15 -32.19
CA ALA A 52 27.48 73.92 -32.69
C ALA A 52 27.32 74.31 -34.16
N GLN A 53 26.85 73.39 -35.01
CA GLN A 53 26.57 73.67 -36.43
C GLN A 53 25.46 74.71 -36.61
N LEU A 54 24.38 74.63 -35.82
CA LEU A 54 23.32 75.62 -35.84
C LEU A 54 23.82 77.01 -35.41
N ARG A 55 24.69 77.11 -34.40
CA ARG A 55 25.32 78.39 -34.02
C ARG A 55 26.21 78.95 -35.13
N VAL A 56 26.96 78.11 -35.84
CA VAL A 56 27.79 78.53 -36.98
C VAL A 56 26.92 79.01 -38.14
N LEU A 57 25.82 78.31 -38.45
CA LEU A 57 24.87 78.73 -39.49
C LEU A 57 24.13 80.01 -39.12
N GLN A 58 23.75 80.20 -37.86
CA GLN A 58 23.18 81.45 -37.38
C GLN A 58 24.19 82.60 -37.45
N ALA A 59 25.46 82.35 -37.09
CA ALA A 59 26.53 83.34 -37.21
C ALA A 59 26.89 83.68 -38.67
N ALA A 60 26.71 82.74 -39.61
CA ALA A 60 26.87 82.96 -41.04
C ALA A 60 25.66 83.67 -41.67
N GLY A 61 24.44 83.35 -41.23
CA GLY A 61 23.19 83.99 -41.65
C GLY A 61 23.10 85.46 -41.22
N GLN A 62 23.69 85.81 -40.07
CA GLN A 62 23.73 87.19 -39.57
C GLN A 62 24.63 88.14 -40.40
N ARG A 63 25.46 87.62 -41.33
CA ARG A 63 26.37 88.42 -42.19
C ARG A 63 25.84 88.68 -43.61
N SER A 64 24.65 88.20 -43.95
CA SER A 64 24.02 88.55 -45.24
C SER A 64 23.21 89.83 -45.09
N GLY A 65 23.77 90.93 -45.61
CA GLY A 65 23.18 92.26 -45.61
C GLY A 65 21.86 92.37 -46.40
N PRO A 66 21.19 93.53 -46.28
CA PRO A 66 19.84 93.73 -46.79
C PRO A 66 19.83 93.94 -48.31
N GLN A 67 18.68 93.61 -48.90
CA GLN A 67 18.19 94.12 -50.19
C GLN A 67 18.62 93.38 -51.46
N VAL A 68 17.82 92.38 -51.87
CA VAL A 68 17.19 92.33 -53.21
C VAL A 68 15.86 91.53 -53.07
N GLU A 69 14.71 92.20 -53.16
CA GLU A 69 13.42 91.53 -53.42
C GLU A 69 13.28 91.29 -54.93
N PRO A 70 13.28 90.01 -55.36
CA PRO A 70 12.41 89.59 -56.46
C PRO A 70 11.94 88.12 -56.34
N THR A 71 11.68 87.57 -55.13
CA THR A 71 11.53 86.10 -54.91
C THR A 71 10.33 85.63 -54.06
N GLY A 72 9.36 86.48 -53.75
CA GLY A 72 8.19 86.07 -52.93
C GLY A 72 7.22 85.10 -53.62
N HIS A 73 7.18 85.03 -54.96
CA HIS A 73 6.34 84.07 -55.68
C HIS A 73 6.98 82.69 -55.80
N ALA A 74 8.29 82.63 -56.11
CA ALA A 74 9.03 81.37 -56.18
C ALA A 74 9.09 80.66 -54.81
N VAL A 75 9.34 81.40 -53.73
CA VAL A 75 9.34 80.86 -52.37
C VAL A 75 7.95 80.37 -51.94
N ARG A 76 6.87 81.06 -52.34
CA ARG A 76 5.50 80.58 -52.09
C ARG A 76 5.17 79.32 -52.89
N MET A 77 5.57 79.26 -54.14
CA MET A 77 5.37 78.07 -54.98
C MET A 77 6.18 76.88 -54.45
N ASP A 78 7.42 77.10 -54.04
CA ASP A 78 8.27 76.07 -53.40
C ASP A 78 7.67 75.59 -52.08
N ALA A 79 7.17 76.50 -51.23
CA ALA A 79 6.46 76.14 -50.00
C ALA A 79 5.20 75.29 -50.26
N LEU A 80 4.42 75.59 -51.31
CA LEU A 80 3.27 74.76 -51.69
C LEU A 80 3.69 73.39 -52.21
N HIS A 81 4.78 73.29 -52.98
CA HIS A 81 5.34 72.01 -53.39
C HIS A 81 5.85 71.20 -52.20
N LEU A 82 6.48 71.86 -51.22
CA LEU A 82 6.95 71.21 -49.99
C LEU A 82 5.78 70.73 -49.14
N ILE A 83 4.70 71.50 -49.01
CA ILE A 83 3.49 71.07 -48.29
C ILE A 83 2.85 69.86 -49.00
N ARG A 84 2.76 69.88 -50.34
CA ARG A 84 2.26 68.74 -51.11
C ARG A 84 3.16 67.51 -50.94
N ALA A 85 4.47 67.68 -51.08
CA ALA A 85 5.44 66.60 -50.88
C ALA A 85 5.39 66.05 -49.45
N ALA A 86 5.21 66.91 -48.44
CA ALA A 86 5.03 66.51 -47.05
C ALA A 86 3.72 65.75 -46.83
N SER A 87 2.61 66.15 -47.49
CA SER A 87 1.34 65.41 -47.42
C SER A 87 1.44 64.04 -48.09
N GLU A 88 2.06 63.94 -49.26
CA GLU A 88 2.30 62.66 -49.94
C GLU A 88 3.23 61.77 -49.12
N PHE A 89 4.26 62.35 -48.49
CA PHE A 89 5.13 61.63 -47.58
C PHE A 89 4.39 61.12 -46.33
N ALA A 90 3.51 61.93 -45.74
CA ALA A 90 2.67 61.50 -44.63
C ALA A 90 1.76 60.31 -45.01
N ASP A 91 1.13 60.37 -46.19
CA ASP A 91 0.32 59.25 -46.70
C ASP A 91 1.17 57.98 -46.91
N THR A 92 2.43 58.12 -47.34
CA THR A 92 3.33 56.96 -47.46
C THR A 92 3.72 56.37 -46.11
N ILE A 93 3.97 57.20 -45.09
CA ILE A 93 4.25 56.75 -43.73
C ILE A 93 3.03 56.03 -43.15
N GLU A 94 1.83 56.57 -43.36
CA GLU A 94 0.61 55.94 -42.86
C GLU A 94 0.40 54.56 -43.49
N ARG A 95 0.56 54.44 -44.81
CA ARG A 95 0.45 53.14 -45.50
C ARG A 95 1.53 52.16 -45.06
N ASP A 96 2.76 52.61 -44.87
CA ASP A 96 3.85 51.74 -44.39
C ASP A 96 3.59 51.27 -42.96
N ALA A 97 3.12 52.16 -42.08
CA ALA A 97 2.72 51.80 -40.72
C ALA A 97 1.52 50.84 -40.68
N GLN A 98 0.52 51.03 -41.54
CA GLN A 98 -0.61 50.11 -41.69
C GLN A 98 -0.17 48.73 -42.22
N ASN A 99 0.72 48.69 -43.21
CA ASN A 99 1.26 47.44 -43.75
C ASN A 99 2.14 46.70 -42.73
N ALA A 100 2.99 47.43 -42.01
CA ALA A 100 3.84 46.89 -40.95
C ALA A 100 3.00 46.33 -39.79
N SER A 101 1.98 47.05 -39.34
CA SER A 101 1.07 46.58 -38.28
C SER A 101 0.24 45.38 -38.73
N ALA A 102 -0.28 45.37 -39.96
CA ALA A 102 -0.98 44.20 -40.50
C ALA A 102 -0.09 42.96 -40.55
N THR A 103 1.18 43.12 -40.95
CA THR A 103 2.16 42.01 -40.98
C THR A 103 2.48 41.49 -39.58
N GLN A 104 2.66 42.39 -38.60
CA GLN A 104 2.90 42.02 -37.21
C GLN A 104 1.70 41.31 -36.60
N LEU A 105 0.48 41.84 -36.81
CA LEU A 105 -0.75 41.22 -36.33
C LEU A 105 -0.92 39.83 -36.92
N SER A 106 -0.77 39.67 -38.24
CA SER A 106 -0.84 38.36 -38.90
C SER A 106 0.16 37.36 -38.30
N ARG A 107 1.40 37.78 -38.05
CA ARG A 107 2.42 36.92 -37.42
C ARG A 107 2.02 36.52 -36.00
N THR A 108 1.55 37.47 -35.20
CA THR A 108 1.11 37.17 -33.83
C THR A 108 -0.12 36.27 -33.79
N GLU A 109 -1.06 36.44 -34.72
CA GLU A 109 -2.23 35.57 -34.86
C GLU A 109 -1.83 34.14 -35.21
N GLU A 110 -0.88 33.97 -36.13
CA GLU A 110 -0.34 32.65 -36.49
C GLU A 110 0.35 31.98 -35.30
N GLU A 111 1.13 32.73 -34.53
CA GLU A 111 1.79 32.24 -33.31
C GLU A 111 0.77 31.85 -32.23
N VAL A 112 -0.29 32.64 -32.04
CA VAL A 112 -1.39 32.32 -31.11
C VAL A 112 -2.12 31.05 -31.57
N ARG A 113 -2.49 30.95 -32.85
CA ARG A 113 -3.13 29.74 -33.40
C ARG A 113 -2.22 28.51 -33.31
N ARG A 114 -0.92 28.68 -33.44
CA ARG A 114 0.05 27.60 -33.24
C ARG A 114 0.11 27.17 -31.78
N LYS A 115 0.29 28.10 -30.84
CA LYS A 115 0.32 27.80 -29.40
C LYS A 115 -0.99 27.17 -28.92
N GLN A 116 -2.12 27.61 -29.43
CA GLN A 116 -3.43 27.06 -29.08
C GLN A 116 -3.57 25.60 -29.52
N ARG A 117 -3.05 25.23 -30.71
CA ARG A 117 -2.99 23.83 -31.16
C ARG A 117 -2.04 22.99 -30.30
N GLU A 118 -0.85 23.50 -30.01
CA GLU A 118 0.12 22.81 -29.14
C GLU A 118 -0.43 22.60 -27.72
N LEU A 119 -1.20 23.55 -27.18
CA LEU A 119 -1.91 23.39 -25.89
C LEU A 119 -2.98 22.31 -25.97
N GLN A 120 -3.80 22.31 -27.03
CA GLN A 120 -4.84 21.31 -27.23
C GLN A 120 -4.25 19.89 -27.38
N GLU A 121 -3.12 19.75 -28.08
CA GLU A 121 -2.38 18.49 -28.20
C GLU A 121 -1.87 18.02 -26.84
N ARG A 122 -1.26 18.91 -26.05
CA ARG A 122 -0.78 18.60 -24.69
C ARG A 122 -1.91 18.22 -23.74
N GLU A 123 -3.05 18.91 -23.80
CA GLU A 123 -4.24 18.55 -23.03
C GLU A 123 -4.74 17.15 -23.39
N GLY A 124 -4.75 16.82 -24.68
CA GLY A 124 -5.08 15.48 -25.16
C GLY A 124 -4.10 14.40 -24.68
N GLU A 125 -2.80 14.68 -24.64
CA GLU A 125 -1.78 13.78 -24.08
C GLU A 125 -1.97 13.57 -22.57
N ILE A 126 -2.21 14.64 -21.81
CA ILE A 126 -2.46 14.56 -20.37
C ILE A 126 -3.69 13.69 -20.09
N GLU A 127 -4.76 13.85 -20.86
CA GLU A 127 -5.98 13.06 -20.71
C GLU A 127 -5.74 11.57 -21.03
N ARG A 128 -4.92 11.26 -22.06
CA ARG A 128 -4.49 9.88 -22.33
C ARG A 128 -3.71 9.28 -21.17
N TYR A 129 -2.71 10.00 -20.64
CA TYR A 129 -1.94 9.53 -19.48
C TYR A 129 -2.81 9.35 -18.24
N ARG A 130 -3.80 10.22 -18.03
CA ARG A 130 -4.77 10.08 -16.95
C ARG A 130 -5.58 8.80 -17.10
N GLN A 131 -6.15 8.55 -18.27
CA GLN A 131 -6.94 7.35 -18.54
C GLN A 131 -6.10 6.08 -18.43
N GLU A 132 -4.87 6.09 -18.94
CA GLU A 132 -3.92 4.97 -18.78
C GLU A 132 -3.56 4.73 -17.32
N SER A 133 -3.31 5.78 -16.54
CA SER A 133 -3.03 5.67 -15.11
C SER A 133 -4.24 5.12 -14.34
N GLU A 134 -5.45 5.56 -14.68
CA GLU A 134 -6.68 5.02 -14.09
C GLU A 134 -6.91 3.56 -14.45
N ARG A 135 -6.63 3.15 -15.70
CA ARG A 135 -6.65 1.74 -16.11
C ARG A 135 -5.65 0.90 -15.32
N GLN A 136 -4.40 1.34 -15.22
CA GLN A 136 -3.36 0.65 -14.44
C GLN A 136 -3.73 0.54 -12.96
N ARG A 137 -4.29 1.60 -12.36
CA ARG A 137 -4.78 1.55 -10.97
C ARG A 137 -5.88 0.51 -10.80
N ASN A 138 -6.85 0.46 -11.72
CA ASN A 138 -7.93 -0.52 -11.69
C ASN A 138 -7.42 -1.95 -11.89
N GLU A 139 -6.43 -2.15 -12.76
CA GLU A 139 -5.76 -3.45 -12.97
C GLU A 139 -5.06 -3.91 -11.69
N ILE A 140 -4.26 -3.05 -11.05
CA ILE A 140 -3.57 -3.36 -9.79
C ILE A 140 -4.58 -3.71 -8.68
N VAL A 141 -5.64 -2.92 -8.54
CA VAL A 141 -6.68 -3.16 -7.52
C VAL A 141 -7.42 -4.47 -7.79
N THR A 142 -7.71 -4.79 -9.06
CA THR A 142 -8.37 -6.03 -9.44
C THR A 142 -7.46 -7.24 -9.21
N ALA A 143 -6.18 -7.14 -9.57
CA ALA A 143 -5.17 -8.15 -9.32
C ALA A 143 -5.03 -8.42 -7.82
N ALA A 144 -4.83 -7.38 -7.00
CA ALA A 144 -4.74 -7.51 -5.54
C ALA A 144 -6.01 -8.14 -4.93
N ARG A 145 -7.20 -7.80 -5.42
CA ARG A 145 -8.45 -8.44 -4.97
C ARG A 145 -8.51 -9.92 -5.33
N ASN A 146 -7.98 -10.33 -6.48
CA ASN A 146 -7.93 -11.73 -6.87
C ASN A 146 -6.91 -12.50 -6.03
N GLU A 147 -5.71 -11.95 -5.80
CA GLU A 147 -4.71 -12.53 -4.92
C GLU A 147 -5.25 -12.75 -3.50
N VAL A 148 -5.96 -11.76 -2.93
CA VAL A 148 -6.56 -11.90 -1.59
C VAL A 148 -7.61 -13.03 -1.56
N ARG A 149 -8.42 -13.18 -2.62
CA ARG A 149 -9.41 -14.27 -2.71
C ARG A 149 -8.73 -15.63 -2.82
N GLU A 150 -7.67 -15.74 -3.61
CA GLU A 150 -6.90 -16.97 -3.76
C GLU A 150 -6.21 -17.37 -2.46
N LEU A 151 -5.55 -16.42 -1.79
CA LEU A 151 -4.93 -16.65 -0.48
C LEU A 151 -5.95 -17.11 0.56
N ARG A 152 -7.12 -16.47 0.60
CA ARG A 152 -8.20 -16.88 1.49
C ARG A 152 -8.70 -18.29 1.17
N ALA A 153 -8.95 -18.60 -0.11
CA ALA A 153 -9.40 -19.93 -0.52
C ALA A 153 -8.36 -21.02 -0.19
N ASN A 154 -7.06 -20.71 -0.33
CA ASN A 154 -5.98 -21.62 0.05
C ASN A 154 -5.94 -21.83 1.57
N ALA A 155 -6.01 -20.76 2.37
CA ALA A 155 -6.07 -20.85 3.83
C ALA A 155 -7.29 -21.65 4.31
N GLU A 156 -8.46 -21.47 3.70
CA GLU A 156 -9.66 -22.26 4.02
C GLU A 156 -9.48 -23.75 3.71
N ARG A 157 -8.80 -24.10 2.61
CA ARG A 157 -8.46 -25.49 2.30
C ARG A 157 -7.48 -26.09 3.31
N GLU A 158 -6.42 -25.36 3.66
CA GLU A 158 -5.42 -25.79 4.64
C GLU A 158 -6.05 -26.03 6.01
N VAL A 159 -6.84 -25.06 6.53
CA VAL A 159 -7.56 -25.22 7.80
C VAL A 159 -8.50 -26.43 7.76
N SER A 160 -9.21 -26.64 6.65
CA SER A 160 -10.09 -27.81 6.52
C SER A 160 -9.34 -29.14 6.49
N GLN A 161 -8.12 -29.15 5.92
CA GLN A 161 -7.26 -30.33 5.89
C GLN A 161 -6.70 -30.62 7.28
N GLU A 162 -6.16 -29.62 7.96
CA GLU A 162 -5.62 -29.76 9.31
C GLU A 162 -6.69 -30.21 10.30
N LEU A 163 -7.93 -29.71 10.17
CA LEU A 163 -9.07 -30.14 10.99
C LEU A 163 -9.36 -31.63 10.78
N ARG A 164 -9.42 -32.11 9.53
CA ARG A 164 -9.64 -33.54 9.24
C ARG A 164 -8.49 -34.41 9.76
N GLU A 165 -7.26 -33.94 9.67
CA GLU A 165 -6.09 -34.66 10.20
C GLU A 165 -6.09 -34.70 11.74
N ALA A 166 -6.50 -33.62 12.40
CA ALA A 166 -6.68 -33.57 13.85
C ALA A 166 -7.80 -34.51 14.32
N GLU A 167 -8.94 -34.51 13.63
CA GLU A 167 -10.05 -35.43 13.90
C GLU A 167 -9.64 -36.90 13.71
N ALA A 168 -8.92 -37.22 12.63
CA ALA A 168 -8.42 -38.57 12.39
C ALA A 168 -7.44 -39.02 13.50
N ARG A 169 -6.56 -38.12 13.95
CA ARG A 169 -5.65 -38.41 15.09
C ARG A 169 -6.42 -38.62 16.39
N ALA A 170 -7.42 -37.78 16.68
CA ALA A 170 -8.27 -37.92 17.86
C ALA A 170 -9.06 -39.24 17.84
N ALA A 171 -9.62 -39.63 16.68
CA ALA A 171 -10.33 -40.90 16.52
C ALA A 171 -9.42 -42.11 16.83
N ARG A 172 -8.18 -42.10 16.33
CA ARG A 172 -7.20 -43.17 16.64
C ARG A 172 -6.87 -43.25 18.13
N LEU A 173 -6.69 -42.12 18.81
CA LEU A 173 -6.42 -42.10 20.26
C LEU A 173 -7.64 -42.61 21.06
N LEU A 174 -8.86 -42.26 20.65
CA LEU A 174 -10.08 -42.78 21.27
C LEU A 174 -10.21 -44.30 21.07
N GLU A 175 -9.85 -44.82 19.90
CA GLU A 175 -9.85 -46.26 19.65
C GLU A 175 -8.80 -47.00 20.49
N GLN A 176 -7.58 -46.46 20.58
CA GLN A 176 -6.52 -47.00 21.45
C GLN A 176 -6.93 -47.03 22.92
N SER A 177 -7.47 -45.93 23.44
CA SER A 177 -7.93 -45.87 24.84
C SER A 177 -9.08 -46.84 25.11
N ARG A 178 -10.00 -47.03 24.16
CA ARG A 178 -11.04 -48.07 24.25
C ARG A 178 -10.44 -49.47 24.30
N HIS A 179 -9.47 -49.76 23.43
CA HIS A 179 -8.81 -51.07 23.44
C HIS A 179 -8.10 -51.33 24.78
N GLN A 180 -7.32 -50.37 25.27
CA GLN A 180 -6.65 -50.47 26.57
C GLN A 180 -7.64 -50.66 27.73
N ALA A 181 -8.75 -49.91 27.74
CA ALA A 181 -9.79 -50.09 28.75
C ALA A 181 -10.39 -51.50 28.71
N THR A 182 -10.62 -52.06 27.52
CA THR A 182 -11.09 -53.44 27.38
C THR A 182 -10.06 -54.46 27.82
N GLU A 183 -8.77 -54.26 27.50
CA GLU A 183 -7.68 -55.13 27.93
C GLU A 183 -7.53 -55.14 29.45
N LEU A 184 -7.54 -53.98 30.10
CA LEU A 184 -7.50 -53.87 31.57
C LEU A 184 -8.73 -54.53 32.23
N THR A 185 -9.92 -54.36 31.64
CA THR A 185 -11.14 -55.01 32.14
C THR A 185 -11.07 -56.52 32.01
N ASN A 186 -10.55 -57.04 30.90
CA ASN A 186 -10.36 -58.47 30.70
C ASN A 186 -9.26 -59.04 31.62
N ALA A 187 -8.16 -58.31 31.79
CA ALA A 187 -7.06 -58.69 32.68
C ALA A 187 -7.53 -58.78 34.14
N THR A 188 -8.23 -57.76 34.63
CA THR A 188 -8.79 -57.78 36.00
C THR A 188 -9.82 -58.89 36.19
N ARG A 189 -10.66 -59.19 35.18
CA ARG A 189 -11.55 -60.37 35.23
C ARG A 189 -10.75 -61.67 35.35
N ALA A 190 -9.69 -61.83 34.56
CA ALA A 190 -8.85 -63.04 34.59
C ALA A 190 -8.13 -63.21 35.95
N GLU A 191 -7.63 -62.12 36.55
CA GLU A 191 -7.03 -62.14 37.89
C GLU A 191 -8.05 -62.53 38.97
N VAL A 192 -9.28 -62.01 38.90
CA VAL A 192 -10.36 -62.41 39.82
C VAL A 192 -10.72 -63.89 39.64
N GLU A 193 -10.82 -64.38 38.41
CA GLU A 193 -11.07 -65.80 38.15
C GLU A 193 -9.94 -66.68 38.69
N GLN A 194 -8.68 -66.28 38.52
CA GLN A 194 -7.52 -66.97 39.07
C GLN A 194 -7.53 -67.00 40.61
N THR A 195 -7.84 -65.88 41.26
CA THR A 195 -7.90 -65.82 42.73
C THR A 195 -9.05 -66.68 43.28
N LEU A 196 -10.19 -66.73 42.59
CA LEU A 196 -11.30 -67.60 42.93
C LEU A 196 -10.97 -69.08 42.72
N GLU A 197 -10.26 -69.42 41.64
CA GLU A 197 -9.79 -70.79 41.39
C GLU A 197 -8.80 -71.23 42.48
N TRP A 198 -7.84 -70.37 42.82
CA TRP A 198 -6.90 -70.62 43.91
C TRP A 198 -7.60 -70.80 45.26
N ALA A 199 -8.57 -69.95 45.59
CA ALA A 199 -9.36 -70.06 46.82
C ALA A 199 -10.17 -71.37 46.86
N ARG A 200 -10.76 -71.79 45.72
CA ARG A 200 -11.45 -73.09 45.61
C ARG A 200 -10.49 -74.26 45.80
N ALA A 201 -9.32 -74.24 45.18
CA ALA A 201 -8.30 -75.27 45.36
C ALA A 201 -7.84 -75.37 46.83
N GLN A 202 -7.63 -74.23 47.49
CA GLN A 202 -7.29 -74.17 48.90
C GLN A 202 -8.40 -74.72 49.80
N ALA A 203 -9.66 -74.37 49.54
CA ALA A 203 -10.81 -74.89 50.28
C ALA A 203 -10.92 -76.42 50.14
N THR A 204 -10.77 -76.96 48.92
CA THR A 204 -10.74 -78.42 48.67
C THR A 204 -9.61 -79.11 49.44
N ALA A 205 -8.43 -78.50 49.52
CA ALA A 205 -7.30 -79.04 50.28
C ALA A 205 -7.52 -79.01 51.80
N ILE A 206 -8.18 -77.97 52.33
CA ILE A 206 -8.55 -77.91 53.76
C ILE A 206 -9.61 -78.96 54.08
N LEU A 207 -10.62 -79.10 53.22
CA LEU A 207 -11.68 -80.09 53.38
C LEU A 207 -11.13 -81.52 53.35
N SER A 208 -10.26 -81.86 52.41
CA SER A 208 -9.65 -83.21 52.35
C SER A 208 -8.80 -83.51 53.58
N ARG A 209 -8.04 -82.52 54.08
CA ARG A 209 -7.28 -82.65 55.33
C ARG A 209 -8.19 -82.85 56.53
N ALA A 210 -9.29 -82.10 56.61
CA ALA A 210 -10.27 -82.23 57.68
C ALA A 210 -10.96 -83.60 57.65
N GLN A 211 -11.34 -84.08 56.45
CA GLN A 211 -11.91 -85.41 56.24
C GLN A 211 -10.95 -86.51 56.72
N HIS A 212 -9.69 -86.49 56.29
CA HIS A 212 -8.68 -87.44 56.76
C HIS A 212 -8.47 -87.39 58.28
N GLY A 213 -8.45 -86.18 58.87
CA GLY A 213 -8.34 -86.02 60.32
C GLY A 213 -9.54 -86.59 61.07
N ALA A 214 -10.75 -86.39 60.55
CA ALA A 214 -11.97 -86.96 61.11
C ALA A 214 -11.98 -88.49 61.01
N GLU A 215 -11.59 -89.05 59.86
CA GLU A 215 -11.44 -90.50 59.66
C GLU A 215 -10.46 -91.12 60.68
N GLN A 216 -9.32 -90.47 60.91
CA GLN A 216 -8.33 -90.92 61.90
C GLN A 216 -8.89 -90.93 63.33
N LEU A 217 -9.62 -89.88 63.73
CA LEU A 217 -10.23 -89.80 65.06
C LEU A 217 -11.33 -90.84 65.26
N LEU A 218 -12.17 -91.06 64.24
CA LEU A 218 -13.23 -92.06 64.30
C LEU A 218 -12.67 -93.49 64.34
N ALA A 219 -11.62 -93.77 63.57
CA ALA A 219 -10.91 -95.05 63.63
C ALA A 219 -10.27 -95.30 65.02
N ALA A 220 -9.67 -94.26 65.63
CA ALA A 220 -9.09 -94.35 66.97
C ALA A 220 -10.16 -94.59 68.07
N ALA A 221 -11.39 -94.12 67.85
CA ALA A 221 -12.51 -94.34 68.75
C ALA A 221 -13.15 -95.75 68.64
N GLY A 222 -12.71 -96.58 67.69
CA GLY A 222 -13.18 -97.97 67.54
C GLY A 222 -14.57 -98.12 66.92
N LEU A 223 -15.12 -97.06 66.30
CA LEU A 223 -16.34 -97.18 65.51
C LEU A 223 -16.03 -97.93 64.21
N GLY A 224 -16.75 -99.03 63.95
CA GLY A 224 -16.64 -99.77 62.69
C GLY A 224 -17.05 -98.90 61.49
N GLN A 225 -16.57 -99.28 60.30
CA GLN A 225 -16.75 -98.53 59.05
C GLN A 225 -18.21 -98.10 58.77
N ASP A 226 -19.18 -98.93 59.17
CA ASP A 226 -20.61 -98.67 58.96
C ASP A 226 -21.14 -97.50 59.82
N ALA A 227 -20.65 -97.33 61.05
CA ALA A 227 -21.06 -96.22 61.92
C ALA A 227 -20.38 -94.90 61.50
N ILE A 228 -19.17 -94.97 60.95
CA ILE A 228 -18.47 -93.82 60.36
C ILE A 228 -19.25 -93.28 59.16
N GLY A 229 -19.80 -94.16 58.32
CA GLY A 229 -20.65 -93.78 57.19
C GLY A 229 -21.89 -92.99 57.62
N GLN A 230 -22.61 -93.45 58.66
CA GLN A 230 -23.83 -92.77 59.15
C GLN A 230 -23.55 -91.40 59.76
N VAL A 231 -22.46 -91.26 60.52
CA VAL A 231 -22.07 -89.96 61.09
C VAL A 231 -21.64 -88.99 59.99
N ALA A 232 -20.91 -89.46 58.97
CA ALA A 232 -20.54 -88.64 57.82
C ALA A 232 -21.78 -88.15 57.05
N GLU A 233 -22.76 -89.03 56.78
CA GLU A 233 -24.04 -88.68 56.15
C GLU A 233 -24.81 -87.62 56.96
N ALA A 234 -24.89 -87.77 58.29
CA ALA A 234 -25.57 -86.81 59.16
C ALA A 234 -24.88 -85.43 59.17
N ILE A 235 -23.54 -85.40 59.12
CA ILE A 235 -22.77 -84.14 59.04
C ILE A 235 -22.98 -83.47 57.68
N VAL A 236 -22.98 -84.23 56.58
CA VAL A 236 -23.25 -83.68 55.24
C VAL A 236 -24.67 -83.11 55.19
N HIS A 237 -25.67 -83.83 55.69
CA HIS A 237 -27.05 -83.35 55.74
C HIS A 237 -27.19 -82.07 56.57
N ALA A 238 -26.57 -82.00 57.75
CA ALA A 238 -26.58 -80.80 58.58
C ALA A 238 -25.83 -79.61 57.94
N ALA A 239 -24.75 -79.89 57.19
CA ALA A 239 -24.00 -78.87 56.47
C ALA A 239 -24.78 -78.35 55.25
N GLU A 240 -25.53 -79.19 54.56
CA GLU A 240 -26.44 -78.80 53.48
C GLU A 240 -27.58 -77.92 54.01
N GLU A 241 -28.22 -78.31 55.12
CA GLU A 241 -29.25 -77.49 55.79
C GLU A 241 -28.70 -76.12 56.23
N ALA A 242 -27.49 -76.10 56.80
CA ALA A 242 -26.82 -74.86 57.18
C ALA A 242 -26.43 -74.00 55.96
N ALA A 243 -26.00 -74.62 54.86
CA ALA A 243 -25.67 -73.91 53.62
C ALA A 243 -26.93 -73.36 52.94
N GLU A 244 -28.05 -74.09 52.94
CA GLU A 244 -29.34 -73.60 52.46
C GLU A 244 -29.89 -72.47 53.34
N ALA A 245 -29.74 -72.56 54.66
CA ALA A 245 -30.09 -71.49 55.58
C ALA A 245 -29.23 -70.22 55.39
N SER A 246 -27.98 -70.40 54.95
CA SER A 246 -27.03 -69.31 54.70
C SER A 246 -27.07 -68.77 53.27
N ARG A 247 -27.81 -69.42 52.35
CA ARG A 247 -28.10 -68.83 51.04
C ARG A 247 -28.88 -67.53 51.28
N PRO A 248 -28.37 -66.37 50.85
CA PRO A 248 -29.07 -65.11 51.06
C PRO A 248 -30.39 -65.13 50.29
N SER A 249 -31.50 -65.31 51.01
CA SER A 249 -32.84 -65.07 50.49
C SER A 249 -32.94 -63.60 50.08
N GLY A 250 -32.94 -63.35 48.77
CA GLY A 250 -33.27 -62.05 48.21
C GLY A 250 -32.10 -61.06 48.11
N VAL A 251 -31.07 -61.37 47.32
CA VAL A 251 -30.41 -60.31 46.56
C VAL A 251 -31.12 -60.21 45.22
N ARG A 252 -32.16 -59.38 45.20
CA ARG A 252 -32.77 -58.85 43.97
C ARG A 252 -31.60 -58.38 43.09
N PRO A 253 -31.45 -58.88 41.84
CA PRO A 253 -30.34 -58.46 41.00
C PRO A 253 -30.45 -56.95 40.87
N ALA A 254 -29.43 -56.24 41.37
CA ALA A 254 -29.30 -54.83 41.14
C ALA A 254 -29.29 -54.65 39.63
N SER A 255 -30.41 -54.18 39.08
CA SER A 255 -30.53 -53.76 37.70
C SER A 255 -29.29 -52.95 37.37
N ALA A 256 -28.58 -53.43 36.35
CA ALA A 256 -27.77 -52.66 35.42
C ALA A 256 -27.46 -51.24 35.95
N MET A 257 -26.34 -51.12 36.66
CA MET A 257 -25.69 -49.83 36.81
C MET A 257 -25.46 -49.34 35.38
N ALA A 258 -26.33 -48.40 34.99
CA ALA A 258 -26.40 -47.84 33.67
C ALA A 258 -25.00 -47.42 33.25
N GLY A 259 -24.63 -47.78 32.01
CA GLY A 259 -23.48 -47.18 31.35
C GLY A 259 -23.58 -45.65 31.43
N PRO A 260 -22.45 -44.94 31.21
CA PRO A 260 -22.46 -43.48 31.16
C PRO A 260 -23.63 -43.02 30.26
N PRO A 261 -24.44 -42.04 30.70
CA PRO A 261 -25.65 -41.67 29.99
C PRO A 261 -25.27 -41.34 28.54
N SER A 262 -25.87 -42.07 27.59
CA SER A 262 -25.91 -41.59 26.22
C SER A 262 -26.48 -40.17 26.25
N PRO A 263 -25.83 -39.18 25.62
CA PRO A 263 -26.41 -37.86 25.51
C PRO A 263 -27.75 -38.00 24.79
N ALA A 264 -28.83 -37.64 25.48
CA ALA A 264 -30.15 -37.60 24.91
C ALA A 264 -30.12 -36.69 23.67
N PRO A 265 -30.81 -37.03 22.56
CA PRO A 265 -31.04 -36.07 21.49
C PRO A 265 -31.78 -34.88 22.11
N ALA A 266 -31.14 -33.71 22.06
CA ALA A 266 -31.72 -32.46 22.52
C ALA A 266 -33.10 -32.29 21.88
N ARG A 267 -34.15 -32.30 22.70
CA ARG A 267 -35.45 -31.80 22.25
C ARG A 267 -35.24 -30.35 21.81
N PRO A 268 -35.79 -29.91 20.66
CA PRO A 268 -35.78 -28.51 20.30
C PRO A 268 -36.52 -27.74 21.39
N THR A 269 -35.77 -26.92 22.13
CA THR A 269 -36.34 -25.90 23.00
C THR A 269 -37.19 -24.97 22.15
N PRO A 270 -38.43 -24.64 22.55
CA PRO A 270 -39.16 -23.55 21.90
C PRO A 270 -38.34 -22.26 22.01
N PRO A 271 -38.29 -21.43 20.96
CA PRO A 271 -37.51 -20.20 20.96
C PRO A 271 -37.98 -19.30 22.11
N ALA A 272 -37.03 -18.86 22.93
CA ALA A 272 -37.28 -17.87 23.96
C ALA A 272 -37.85 -16.58 23.32
N PRO A 273 -38.78 -15.88 23.98
CA PRO A 273 -39.28 -14.60 23.49
C PRO A 273 -38.11 -13.63 23.32
N ALA A 274 -38.05 -13.00 22.14
CA ALA A 274 -37.01 -12.05 21.77
C ALA A 274 -36.91 -10.93 22.83
N PRO A 275 -35.69 -10.58 23.28
CA PRO A 275 -35.50 -9.41 24.12
C PRO A 275 -35.91 -8.14 23.36
N PRO A 276 -36.50 -7.13 24.04
CA PRO A 276 -36.85 -5.86 23.41
C PRO A 276 -35.60 -5.22 22.79
N ALA A 277 -35.78 -4.70 21.57
CA ALA A 277 -34.74 -4.04 20.78
C ALA A 277 -34.02 -2.98 21.61
N ALA A 278 -32.70 -3.16 21.77
CA ALA A 278 -31.83 -2.14 22.32
C ALA A 278 -31.83 -0.90 21.40
N PRO A 279 -31.76 0.32 21.95
CA PRO A 279 -31.66 1.54 21.15
C PRO A 279 -30.38 1.52 20.30
N PRO A 280 -30.38 2.18 19.12
CA PRO A 280 -29.23 2.19 18.23
C PRO A 280 -28.01 2.79 18.93
N VAL A 281 -26.95 1.98 19.00
CA VAL A 281 -25.63 2.39 19.48
C VAL A 281 -25.07 3.41 18.47
N ALA A 282 -24.67 4.57 18.98
CA ALA A 282 -24.02 5.64 18.24
C ALA A 282 -22.79 5.10 17.46
N PRO A 283 -22.44 5.71 16.30
CA PRO A 283 -21.28 5.31 15.53
C PRO A 283 -20.00 5.41 16.37
N PRO A 284 -19.03 4.50 16.18
CA PRO A 284 -17.79 4.51 16.95
C PRO A 284 -17.02 5.81 16.72
N VAL A 285 -16.74 6.52 17.81
CA VAL A 285 -15.78 7.62 17.83
C VAL A 285 -14.43 7.06 17.40
N ALA A 286 -13.88 7.64 16.33
CA ALA A 286 -12.56 7.28 15.81
C ALA A 286 -11.49 7.38 16.91
N PRO A 287 -10.61 6.38 17.06
CA PRO A 287 -9.51 6.48 18.01
C PRO A 287 -8.57 7.63 17.58
N PRO A 288 -7.99 8.38 18.54
CA PRO A 288 -7.00 9.41 18.23
C PRO A 288 -5.78 8.76 17.53
N PRO A 289 -5.09 9.47 16.62
CA PRO A 289 -3.91 8.94 15.95
C PRO A 289 -2.85 8.56 16.99
N ALA A 290 -2.48 7.29 16.98
CA ALA A 290 -1.38 6.77 17.79
C ALA A 290 -0.11 7.58 17.47
N SER A 291 0.46 8.19 18.49
CA SER A 291 1.79 8.80 18.42
C SER A 291 2.79 7.77 17.89
N ALA A 292 3.55 8.17 16.88
CA ALA A 292 4.58 7.34 16.27
C ALA A 292 5.53 6.79 17.36
N PRO A 293 5.91 5.49 17.29
CA PRO A 293 6.89 4.94 18.20
C PRO A 293 8.24 5.65 18.02
N PRO A 294 8.99 5.93 19.11
CA PRO A 294 10.34 6.45 19.01
C PRO A 294 11.24 5.47 18.24
N PRO A 295 12.24 5.96 17.49
CA PRO A 295 13.16 5.09 16.77
C PRO A 295 13.92 4.17 17.73
N PRO A 296 14.22 2.92 17.35
CA PRO A 296 14.96 1.99 18.18
C PRO A 296 16.35 2.56 18.50
N ALA A 297 16.69 2.56 19.78
CA ALA A 297 18.02 2.91 20.26
C ALA A 297 19.06 1.96 19.65
N SER A 298 20.12 2.53 19.09
CA SER A 298 21.26 1.80 18.54
C SER A 298 21.87 0.86 19.58
N PRO A 299 22.19 -0.40 19.23
CA PRO A 299 22.86 -1.31 20.15
C PRO A 299 24.30 -0.82 20.45
N PRO A 300 24.81 -1.05 21.68
CA PRO A 300 26.19 -0.70 22.02
C PRO A 300 27.18 -1.56 21.23
N SER A 301 28.16 -0.89 20.62
CA SER A 301 29.30 -1.49 19.94
C SER A 301 30.02 -2.48 20.86
N SER A 302 30.03 -3.76 20.47
CA SER A 302 30.87 -4.77 21.12
C SER A 302 32.33 -4.58 20.70
N PRO A 303 33.31 -4.73 21.61
CA PRO A 303 34.72 -4.60 21.29
C PRO A 303 35.24 -5.79 20.47
N SER A 304 35.99 -5.48 19.41
CA SER A 304 36.69 -6.44 18.54
C SER A 304 37.64 -7.35 19.34
N PRO A 305 37.59 -8.69 19.15
CA PRO A 305 38.69 -9.56 19.52
C PRO A 305 39.77 -9.57 18.42
N SER A 306 41.01 -9.32 18.82
CA SER A 306 42.22 -9.50 17.99
C SER A 306 42.36 -10.97 17.54
N PRO A 307 42.66 -11.26 16.27
CA PRO A 307 43.06 -12.60 15.86
C PRO A 307 44.58 -12.80 16.03
N SER A 308 44.92 -13.81 16.84
CA SER A 308 46.26 -14.37 16.95
C SER A 308 46.33 -15.66 16.13
N GLY A 309 47.25 -15.70 15.15
CA GLY A 309 48.03 -16.91 14.82
C GLY A 309 47.53 -17.88 13.73
N ALA A 310 48.34 -17.98 12.66
CA ALA A 310 48.63 -19.13 11.76
C ALA A 310 47.74 -19.37 10.50
N PRO A 311 48.25 -20.10 9.47
CA PRO A 311 49.46 -19.92 8.63
C PRO A 311 49.07 -19.81 7.11
N PRO A 312 50.01 -19.68 6.13
CA PRO A 312 49.68 -19.22 4.78
C PRO A 312 49.20 -20.37 3.88
N GLY A 313 47.97 -20.26 3.40
CA GLY A 313 47.42 -21.08 2.32
C GLY A 313 47.11 -20.20 1.11
N GLU A 314 47.78 -20.49 0.01
CA GLU A 314 47.65 -19.84 -1.29
C GLU A 314 46.18 -19.67 -1.70
N ARG A 315 45.80 -18.45 -2.11
CA ARG A 315 44.54 -18.19 -2.81
C ARG A 315 44.82 -17.49 -4.14
N PRO A 316 44.15 -17.91 -5.23
CA PRO A 316 44.33 -17.38 -6.57
C PRO A 316 43.77 -15.96 -6.71
N ALA A 317 44.41 -15.19 -7.59
CA ALA A 317 44.15 -13.78 -7.87
C ALA A 317 42.70 -13.50 -8.31
N MET A 318 42.04 -12.57 -7.62
CA MET A 318 40.83 -11.88 -8.10
C MET A 318 41.23 -10.60 -8.87
N PRO A 319 40.45 -10.20 -9.90
CA PRO A 319 40.72 -9.01 -10.71
C PRO A 319 40.42 -7.69 -9.94
N PRO A 320 40.99 -6.55 -10.39
CA PRO A 320 40.92 -5.29 -9.66
C PRO A 320 39.51 -4.69 -9.63
N ALA A 321 39.10 -4.29 -8.43
CA ALA A 321 37.88 -3.54 -8.17
C ALA A 321 37.93 -2.15 -8.81
N SER A 322 36.83 -1.76 -9.45
CA SER A 322 36.60 -0.42 -10.00
C SER A 322 36.60 0.66 -8.91
N PRO A 323 37.02 1.91 -9.22
CA PRO A 323 37.05 2.99 -8.25
C PRO A 323 35.63 3.47 -7.87
N PRO A 324 35.40 3.93 -6.63
CA PRO A 324 34.12 4.46 -6.21
C PRO A 324 33.83 5.81 -6.88
N ALA A 325 32.59 5.94 -7.37
CA ALA A 325 32.06 7.17 -7.94
C ALA A 325 32.03 8.31 -6.91
N SER A 326 32.45 9.49 -7.34
CA SER A 326 32.44 10.73 -6.58
C SER A 326 31.03 11.08 -6.04
N PRO A 327 30.90 11.55 -4.79
CA PRO A 327 29.65 12.07 -4.27
C PRO A 327 29.32 13.42 -4.92
N GLY A 328 28.17 13.49 -5.61
CA GLY A 328 27.63 14.74 -6.14
C GLY A 328 27.17 15.69 -5.02
N PRO A 329 27.09 17.01 -5.29
CA PRO A 329 26.73 18.01 -4.30
C PRO A 329 25.25 17.92 -3.88
N PRO A 330 24.91 18.31 -2.64
CA PRO A 330 23.53 18.29 -2.15
C PRO A 330 22.68 19.38 -2.82
N LEU A 331 21.57 18.96 -3.43
CA LEU A 331 20.48 19.84 -3.87
C LEU A 331 19.77 20.42 -2.65
N THR A 332 20.10 21.66 -2.30
CA THR A 332 19.30 22.52 -1.43
C THR A 332 18.15 23.12 -2.23
N GLY A 333 17.00 22.45 -2.21
CA GLY A 333 15.72 23.02 -2.64
C GLY A 333 14.90 23.52 -1.44
N PRO A 334 14.29 24.71 -1.47
CA PRO A 334 13.42 25.20 -0.40
C PRO A 334 12.05 24.50 -0.40
N PRO A 335 11.38 24.38 0.76
CA PRO A 335 10.05 23.79 0.85
C PRO A 335 9.00 24.72 0.22
N THR A 336 8.29 24.21 -0.78
CA THR A 336 7.08 24.84 -1.30
C THR A 336 5.99 24.83 -0.24
N SER A 337 5.60 26.03 0.17
CA SER A 337 4.42 26.31 0.97
C SER A 337 3.17 25.71 0.31
N ARG A 338 2.48 24.88 1.07
CA ARG A 338 1.16 24.31 0.78
C ARG A 338 0.10 25.39 1.08
N PRO A 339 -0.68 25.90 0.10
CA PRO A 339 -1.81 26.76 0.43
C PRO A 339 -2.99 25.91 0.92
N SER A 340 -3.54 26.37 2.04
CA SER A 340 -4.77 25.89 2.66
C SER A 340 -5.95 25.96 1.69
N ALA A 341 -6.73 24.89 1.61
CA ALA A 341 -8.05 24.90 1.00
C ALA A 341 -9.03 25.63 1.93
N PRO A 342 -9.89 26.53 1.42
CA PRO A 342 -11.02 27.01 2.19
C PRO A 342 -12.19 26.01 2.15
N GLU A 343 -12.74 25.74 3.32
CA GLU A 343 -14.11 25.26 3.50
C GLU A 343 -15.07 26.12 2.67
N SER A 344 -15.91 25.46 1.88
CA SER A 344 -17.11 26.05 1.31
C SER A 344 -18.26 25.11 1.62
N GLU A 345 -18.85 25.33 2.78
CA GLU A 345 -20.27 25.11 3.00
C GLU A 345 -21.05 25.91 1.94
N ARG A 346 -21.96 25.24 1.22
CA ARG A 346 -23.28 25.76 0.82
C ARG A 346 -24.04 24.72 0.00
N GLU A 347 -25.04 24.13 0.67
CA GLU A 347 -26.45 24.09 0.26
C GLU A 347 -26.79 23.97 -1.24
N ARG A 348 -27.40 22.82 -1.58
CA ARG A 348 -28.65 22.69 -2.39
C ARG A 348 -29.10 21.22 -2.30
N ASN A 349 -30.22 20.94 -1.61
CA ASN A 349 -31.58 20.85 -2.17
C ASN A 349 -31.61 19.98 -3.44
N GLU A 350 -32.10 18.75 -3.35
CA GLU A 350 -33.52 18.32 -3.45
C GLU A 350 -33.71 17.67 -4.84
N GLU A 351 -34.59 16.66 -4.88
CA GLU A 351 -35.06 15.94 -6.08
C GLU A 351 -34.03 14.94 -6.65
N GLU A 352 -34.31 13.65 -6.90
CA GLU A 352 -35.56 13.03 -7.32
C GLU A 352 -35.38 11.49 -7.15
N GLU A 353 -36.19 10.85 -6.31
CA GLU A 353 -36.50 9.43 -6.46
C GLU A 353 -37.48 9.28 -7.64
N PRO A 354 -37.25 8.30 -8.52
CA PRO A 354 -38.39 7.54 -9.00
C PRO A 354 -38.22 6.05 -8.70
N SER A 355 -39.11 5.60 -7.82
CA SER A 355 -39.83 4.32 -7.87
C SER A 355 -39.83 3.63 -9.24
N GLY A 356 -39.59 2.31 -9.21
CA GLY A 356 -40.18 1.38 -10.18
C GLY A 356 -39.33 0.15 -10.50
N PRO A 357 -39.63 -1.03 -9.94
CA PRO A 357 -39.15 -2.30 -10.52
C PRO A 357 -39.92 -2.62 -11.81
N PRO A 358 -39.26 -3.11 -12.87
CA PRO A 358 -39.94 -3.53 -14.10
C PRO A 358 -40.64 -4.87 -13.91
N ASP A 359 -41.83 -4.96 -14.50
CA ASP A 359 -42.74 -6.11 -14.57
C ASP A 359 -42.07 -7.45 -14.91
N GLU A 360 -42.48 -8.50 -14.19
CA GLU A 360 -42.34 -9.89 -14.60
C GLU A 360 -43.30 -10.19 -15.78
N PRO A 361 -42.84 -10.81 -16.87
CA PRO A 361 -43.76 -11.36 -17.86
C PRO A 361 -44.33 -12.71 -17.39
N GLN A 362 -45.65 -12.77 -17.26
CA GLN A 362 -46.41 -14.01 -17.30
C GLN A 362 -46.63 -14.42 -18.76
N ASP A 363 -46.07 -15.56 -19.16
CA ASP A 363 -46.73 -16.60 -19.97
C ASP A 363 -45.87 -17.87 -20.06
#